data_AF-A0AAV3R6H0-F1
#
_entry.id   AF-A0AAV3R6H0-F1
#
_cell.length_a   1.000
_cell.length_b   1.000
_cell.length_c   1.000
_cell.angle_alpha   90.00
_cell.angle_beta   90.00
_cell.angle_gamma   90.00
#
_symmetry.space_group_name_H-M   'P 1'
#
loop_
_entity.id
_entity.type
_entity.pdbx_description
1 polymer ?
#
loop_
_entity_poly.entity_id
_entity_poly.type
_entity_poly.pdbx_seq_one_letter_code
_entity_poly.pdbx_strand_id
1 'polypeptide(L)'
;MQHAIEFLKMIGALDENENLSYLGKYLSVLPVDPKLGKMLIMGAIFRCFDPVDTIAADLSVRDPFLLPQDKKVVNLLGCLNPHTFVQIIQAYTSDVWYMIHLSSILIMDSWNIKSRFSAKDYSDHMALVRAYEGWKDAEREGSAYEHCWRNFLSAQTLQAIHSLSKQFAFILKDAGLLEADAATNNKLSHNQSLVRAFIFSGLFPGVASVVV
;
A
#
# COMPACT_ATOMS: atom_id res chain seq x y z
N MET A 1 8.91 18.46 -23.08
CA MET A 1 10.18 18.59 -22.32
C MET A 1 10.10 19.68 -21.27
N GLN A 2 9.69 20.91 -21.60
CA GLN A 2 9.64 22.02 -20.63
C GLN A 2 8.86 21.70 -19.35
N HIS A 3 7.67 21.10 -19.48
CA HIS A 3 6.86 20.71 -18.31
C HIS A 3 7.54 19.68 -17.39
N ALA A 4 8.39 18.79 -17.93
CA ALA A 4 9.11 17.82 -17.11
C ALA A 4 10.24 18.48 -16.31
N ILE A 5 10.92 19.47 -16.92
CA ILE A 5 11.97 20.25 -16.25
C ILE A 5 11.36 21.12 -15.14
N GLU A 6 10.27 21.83 -15.43
CA GLU A 6 9.51 22.61 -14.43
C GLU A 6 9.05 21.74 -13.27
N PHE A 7 8.54 20.55 -13.57
CA PHE A 7 8.13 19.59 -12.57
C PHE A 7 9.31 19.12 -11.69
N LEU A 8 10.46 18.79 -12.29
CA LEU A 8 11.66 18.37 -11.56
C LEU A 8 12.27 19.50 -10.71
N LYS A 9 12.21 20.76 -11.17
CA LYS A 9 12.56 21.94 -10.37
C LYS A 9 11.58 22.11 -9.20
N MET A 10 10.27 22.00 -9.44
CA MET A 10 9.23 22.12 -8.42
C MET A 10 9.37 21.08 -7.28
N ILE A 11 9.71 19.82 -7.61
CA ILE A 11 9.95 18.81 -6.57
C ILE A 11 11.32 18.96 -5.89
N GLY A 12 12.19 19.84 -6.40
CA GLY A 12 13.54 20.10 -5.89
C GLY A 12 14.59 19.08 -6.35
N ALA A 13 14.31 18.31 -7.41
CA ALA A 13 15.28 17.39 -8.01
C ALA A 13 16.32 18.13 -8.85
N LEU A 14 15.91 19.22 -9.50
CA LEU A 14 16.78 20.14 -10.25
C LEU A 14 16.84 21.51 -9.58
N ASP A 15 17.96 22.20 -9.72
CA ASP A 15 18.09 23.62 -9.38
C ASP A 15 17.59 24.53 -10.53
N GLU A 16 17.61 25.85 -10.31
CA GLU A 16 17.20 26.84 -11.32
C GLU A 16 18.01 26.75 -12.63
N ASN A 17 19.25 26.27 -12.54
CA ASN A 17 20.18 26.09 -13.65
C ASN A 17 20.09 24.69 -14.30
N GLU A 18 19.08 23.88 -13.95
CA GLU A 18 18.87 22.52 -14.45
C GLU A 18 19.95 21.51 -14.04
N ASN A 19 20.73 21.82 -13.00
CA ASN A 19 21.66 20.86 -12.41
C ASN A 19 20.97 19.99 -11.37
N LEU A 20 21.44 18.75 -11.23
CA LEU A 20 20.93 17.79 -10.26
C LEU A 20 21.25 18.23 -8.83
N SER A 21 20.21 18.41 -8.00
CA SER A 21 20.35 18.73 -6.59
C SER A 21 20.81 17.51 -5.77
N TYR A 22 21.18 17.71 -4.50
CA TYR A 22 21.45 16.59 -3.58
C TYR A 22 20.24 15.67 -3.44
N LEU A 23 19.02 16.23 -3.38
CA LEU A 23 17.79 15.46 -3.41
C LEU A 23 17.65 14.70 -4.74
N GLY A 24 17.92 15.36 -5.87
CA GLY A 24 17.87 14.76 -7.20
C GLY A 24 18.79 13.55 -7.36
N LYS A 25 19.98 13.57 -6.74
CA LYS A 25 20.91 12.42 -6.72
C LYS A 25 20.26 11.21 -6.06
N TYR A 26 19.65 11.38 -4.89
CA TYR A 26 18.94 10.28 -4.22
C TYR A 26 17.68 9.85 -4.98
N LEU A 27 16.95 10.79 -5.60
CA LEU A 27 15.77 10.44 -6.41
C LEU A 27 16.14 9.62 -7.65
N SER A 28 17.31 9.86 -8.26
CA SER A 28 17.75 9.14 -9.46
C SER A 28 18.08 7.67 -9.23
N VAL A 29 18.30 7.25 -7.98
CA VAL A 29 18.64 5.85 -7.64
C VAL A 29 17.44 5.05 -7.13
N LEU A 30 16.33 5.71 -6.81
CA LEU A 30 15.14 5.04 -6.28
C LEU A 30 14.26 4.51 -7.42
N PRO A 31 13.81 3.23 -7.39
CA PRO A 31 12.98 2.65 -8.44
C PRO A 31 11.50 3.01 -8.27
N VAL A 32 11.22 4.30 -8.07
CA VAL A 32 9.88 4.87 -7.90
C VAL A 32 9.77 6.21 -8.58
N ASP A 33 8.54 6.68 -8.76
CA ASP A 33 8.28 8.05 -9.19
C ASP A 33 8.98 9.06 -8.26
N PRO A 34 9.60 10.14 -8.81
CA PRO A 34 10.33 11.13 -8.01
C PRO A 34 9.53 11.75 -6.86
N LYS A 35 8.19 11.80 -6.96
CA LYS A 35 7.33 12.27 -5.86
C LYS A 35 7.31 11.30 -4.68
N LEU A 36 7.19 9.99 -4.95
CA LEU A 36 7.23 8.94 -3.93
C LEU A 36 8.64 8.80 -3.37
N GLY A 37 9.67 8.95 -4.20
CA GLY A 37 11.07 9.00 -3.75
C GLY A 37 11.31 10.15 -2.77
N LYS A 38 10.73 11.33 -3.02
CA LYS A 38 10.83 12.47 -2.09
C LYS A 38 10.13 12.18 -0.77
N MET A 39 8.97 11.53 -0.82
CA MET A 39 8.25 11.09 0.37
C MET A 39 9.09 10.13 1.22
N LEU A 40 9.71 9.11 0.60
CA LEU A 40 10.60 8.16 1.27
C LEU A 40 11.80 8.83 1.94
N ILE A 41 12.47 9.74 1.24
CA ILE A 41 13.62 10.48 1.77
C ILE A 41 13.21 11.34 2.98
N MET A 42 12.06 12.02 2.90
CA MET A 42 11.53 12.78 4.04
C MET A 42 11.19 11.84 5.21
N GLY A 43 10.57 10.69 4.95
CA GLY A 43 10.28 9.68 5.99
C GLY A 43 11.55 9.19 6.71
N ALA A 44 12.65 9.01 5.99
CA ALA A 44 13.95 8.64 6.55
C ALA A 44 14.52 9.77 7.43
N ILE A 45 14.55 11.01 6.92
CA ILE A 45 15.08 12.18 7.65
C ILE A 45 14.30 12.45 8.95
N PHE A 46 12.97 12.37 8.89
CA PHE A 46 12.08 12.64 10.02
C PHE A 46 11.83 11.43 10.91
N ARG A 47 12.52 10.31 10.70
CA ARG A 47 12.44 9.10 11.55
C ARG A 47 11.01 8.56 11.69
N CYS A 48 10.27 8.54 10.58
CA CYS A 48 8.96 7.90 10.44
C CYS A 48 8.94 6.99 9.20
N PHE A 49 10.02 6.24 8.99
CA PHE A 49 10.25 5.52 7.74
C PHE A 49 9.24 4.39 7.51
N ASP A 50 8.98 3.51 8.48
CA ASP A 50 8.14 2.32 8.30
C ASP A 50 6.73 2.60 7.72
N PRO A 51 5.93 3.55 8.25
CA PRO A 51 4.62 3.85 7.68
C PRO A 51 4.72 4.51 6.30
N VAL A 52 5.77 5.31 6.07
CA VAL A 52 5.99 6.00 4.78
C VAL A 52 6.43 5.02 3.71
N ASP A 53 7.30 4.07 4.05
CA ASP A 53 7.80 3.00 3.20
C ASP A 53 6.67 2.09 2.74
N THR A 54 5.83 1.67 3.70
CA THR A 54 4.63 0.86 3.42
C THR A 54 3.70 1.54 2.43
N ILE A 55 3.44 2.84 2.62
CA ILE A 55 2.54 3.61 1.74
C ILE A 55 3.19 3.85 0.38
N ALA A 56 4.49 4.15 0.32
CA ALA A 56 5.22 4.30 -0.94
C ALA A 56 5.18 3.02 -1.77
N ALA A 57 5.41 1.87 -1.13
CA ALA A 57 5.39 0.57 -1.79
C ALA A 57 3.98 0.20 -2.27
N ASP A 58 2.95 0.45 -1.48
CA ASP A 58 1.55 0.23 -1.87
C ASP A 58 1.15 1.08 -3.09
N LEU A 59 1.42 2.39 -3.05
CA LEU A 59 1.15 3.31 -4.15
C LEU A 59 1.90 2.94 -5.44
N SER A 60 3.01 2.22 -5.33
CA SER A 60 3.83 1.75 -6.46
C SER A 60 3.37 0.40 -7.02
N VAL A 61 2.52 -0.35 -6.32
CA VAL A 61 2.11 -1.71 -6.69
C VAL A 61 0.62 -1.74 -7.06
N ARG A 62 -0.28 -1.90 -6.09
CA ARG A 62 -1.75 -1.86 -6.19
C ARG A 62 -2.35 -2.09 -4.81
N ASP A 63 -3.60 -1.63 -4.61
CA ASP A 63 -4.35 -1.85 -3.37
C ASP A 63 -4.44 -3.37 -3.04
N PRO A 64 -3.99 -3.82 -1.85
CA PRO A 64 -4.06 -5.21 -1.42
C PRO A 64 -5.46 -5.65 -0.99
N PHE A 65 -6.38 -4.73 -0.71
CA PHE A 65 -7.77 -5.04 -0.36
C PHE A 65 -8.51 -5.54 -1.60
N LEU A 66 -8.90 -6.81 -1.57
CA LEU A 66 -9.66 -7.43 -2.64
C LEU A 66 -11.13 -7.03 -2.54
N LEU A 67 -11.72 -6.62 -3.67
CA LEU A 67 -13.17 -6.53 -3.76
C LEU A 67 -13.76 -7.94 -3.68
N PRO A 68 -14.96 -8.11 -3.13
CA PRO A 68 -15.53 -9.44 -2.99
C PRO A 68 -15.78 -10.19 -4.31
N GLN A 69 -15.86 -9.46 -5.43
CA GLN A 69 -15.96 -10.03 -6.77
C GLN A 69 -14.63 -10.65 -7.22
N ASP A 70 -13.48 -10.12 -6.80
CA ASP A 70 -12.15 -10.64 -7.14
C ASP A 70 -11.84 -11.98 -6.43
N LYS A 71 -12.48 -12.24 -5.28
CA LYS A 71 -12.40 -13.54 -4.59
C LYS A 71 -13.11 -14.67 -5.34
N LYS A 72 -14.13 -14.36 -6.17
CA LYS A 72 -14.94 -15.39 -6.86
C LYS A 72 -14.16 -16.13 -7.95
N VAL A 73 -13.15 -15.53 -8.56
CA VAL A 73 -12.39 -16.20 -9.64
C VAL A 73 -11.16 -16.94 -9.10
N VAL A 74 -10.54 -16.45 -8.01
CA VAL A 74 -9.26 -16.98 -7.53
C VAL A 74 -9.42 -18.14 -6.53
N ASN A 75 -10.50 -18.20 -5.74
CA ASN A 75 -10.69 -19.24 -4.71
C ASN A 75 -11.74 -20.32 -5.03
N LEU A 76 -12.55 -20.17 -6.08
CA LEU A 76 -13.52 -21.21 -6.45
C LEU A 76 -12.91 -22.42 -7.16
N LEU A 77 -11.70 -22.30 -7.72
CA LEU A 77 -11.02 -23.40 -8.43
C LEU A 77 -9.96 -24.13 -7.59
N GLY A 78 -9.46 -23.50 -6.51
CA GLY A 78 -8.33 -24.05 -5.73
C GLY A 78 -8.72 -24.95 -4.56
N CYS A 79 -9.95 -24.83 -4.03
CA CYS A 79 -10.32 -25.41 -2.74
C CYS A 79 -11.48 -26.42 -2.77
N LEU A 80 -12.14 -26.63 -3.92
CA LEU A 80 -13.27 -27.56 -4.02
C LEU A 80 -12.85 -28.87 -4.70
N ASN A 81 -13.09 -30.00 -4.03
CA ASN A 81 -13.00 -31.33 -4.63
C ASN A 81 -13.90 -31.35 -5.89
N PRO A 82 -13.44 -31.89 -7.05
CA PRO A 82 -14.22 -31.92 -8.30
C PRO A 82 -15.66 -32.45 -8.11
N HIS A 83 -15.87 -33.35 -7.17
CA HIS A 83 -17.18 -33.92 -6.86
C HIS A 83 -18.12 -32.94 -6.13
N THR A 84 -17.59 -32.05 -5.29
CA THR A 84 -18.38 -31.02 -4.56
C THR A 84 -18.69 -29.82 -5.44
N PHE A 85 -17.78 -29.49 -6.36
CA PHE A 85 -17.97 -28.42 -7.35
C PHE A 85 -19.16 -28.69 -8.28
N VAL A 86 -19.31 -29.92 -8.77
CA VAL A 86 -20.44 -30.33 -9.63
C VAL A 86 -21.78 -30.27 -8.88
N GLN A 87 -21.80 -30.63 -7.59
CA GLN A 87 -23.03 -30.60 -6.78
C GLN A 87 -23.50 -29.17 -6.46
N ILE A 88 -22.57 -28.22 -6.27
CA ILE A 88 -22.92 -26.82 -5.99
C ILE A 88 -23.45 -26.12 -7.26
N ILE A 89 -22.84 -26.39 -8.42
CA ILE A 89 -23.30 -25.84 -9.70
C ILE A 89 -24.69 -26.42 -10.07
N GLN A 90 -24.95 -27.70 -9.83
CA GLN A 90 -26.27 -28.31 -10.10
C GLN A 90 -27.41 -27.78 -9.21
N ALA A 91 -27.10 -27.17 -8.06
CA ALA A 91 -28.10 -26.65 -7.13
C ALA A 91 -28.50 -25.18 -7.35
N TYR A 92 -27.76 -24.40 -8.16
CA TYR A 92 -27.80 -22.93 -8.11
C TYR A 92 -28.06 -22.19 -9.45
N THR A 93 -28.53 -22.87 -10.50
CA THR A 93 -28.66 -22.23 -11.83
C THR A 93 -29.97 -21.46 -12.09
N SER A 94 -30.77 -21.06 -11.10
CA SER A 94 -32.10 -20.46 -11.38
C SER A 94 -32.37 -19.06 -10.83
N ASP A 95 -31.72 -18.59 -9.74
CA ASP A 95 -32.18 -17.37 -9.06
C ASP A 95 -31.15 -16.22 -9.04
N VAL A 96 -31.37 -15.23 -9.91
CA VAL A 96 -30.62 -13.97 -9.98
C VAL A 96 -30.69 -13.17 -8.67
N TRP A 97 -31.74 -13.36 -7.87
CA TRP A 97 -31.96 -12.69 -6.58
C TRP A 97 -30.89 -13.07 -5.53
N TYR A 98 -30.44 -14.33 -5.49
CA TYR A 98 -29.40 -14.77 -4.56
C TYR A 98 -28.04 -14.14 -4.86
N MET A 99 -27.73 -13.93 -6.15
CA MET A 99 -26.48 -13.28 -6.57
C MET A 99 -26.43 -11.80 -6.13
N ILE A 100 -27.56 -11.11 -6.15
CA ILE A 100 -27.69 -9.73 -5.67
C ILE A 100 -27.55 -9.69 -4.15
N HIS A 101 -28.23 -10.58 -3.41
CA HIS A 101 -28.17 -10.60 -1.95
C HIS A 101 -26.78 -11.00 -1.41
N LEU A 102 -26.13 -12.00 -2.02
CA LEU A 102 -24.75 -12.37 -1.72
C LEU A 102 -23.77 -11.24 -2.04
N SER A 103 -24.00 -10.47 -3.11
CA SER A 103 -23.15 -9.32 -3.43
C SER A 103 -23.24 -8.22 -2.35
N SER A 104 -24.42 -7.97 -1.80
CA SER A 104 -24.61 -6.98 -0.71
C SER A 104 -23.95 -7.41 0.60
N ILE A 105 -24.07 -8.70 1.00
CA ILE A 105 -23.42 -9.25 2.19
C ILE A 105 -21.89 -9.17 2.04
N LEU A 106 -21.38 -9.58 0.89
CA LEU A 106 -19.97 -9.54 0.57
C LEU A 106 -19.38 -8.11 0.53
N ILE A 107 -20.12 -7.14 -0.02
CA ILE A 107 -19.75 -5.72 -0.01
C ILE A 107 -19.73 -5.18 1.43
N MET A 108 -20.70 -5.59 2.26
CA MET A 108 -20.75 -5.20 3.68
C MET A 108 -19.58 -5.75 4.48
N ASP A 109 -19.15 -6.99 4.24
CA ASP A 109 -17.96 -7.58 4.86
C ASP A 109 -16.67 -6.84 4.45
N SER A 110 -16.51 -6.52 3.16
CA SER A 110 -15.38 -5.72 2.68
C SER A 110 -15.33 -4.33 3.33
N TRP A 111 -16.48 -3.67 3.48
CA TRP A 111 -16.59 -2.36 4.12
C TRP A 111 -16.27 -2.42 5.63
N ASN A 112 -16.75 -3.48 6.31
CA ASN A 112 -16.48 -3.71 7.72
C ASN A 112 -14.98 -3.97 7.97
N ILE A 113 -14.26 -4.58 7.03
CA ILE A 113 -12.83 -4.84 7.18
C ILE A 113 -11.99 -3.57 7.05
N LYS A 114 -12.24 -2.74 6.03
CA LYS A 114 -11.57 -1.43 5.93
C LYS A 114 -11.85 -0.60 7.18
N SER A 115 -13.07 -0.67 7.72
CA SER A 115 -13.44 -0.04 9.00
C SER A 115 -12.68 -0.63 10.22
N ARG A 116 -12.55 -1.96 10.32
CA ARG A 116 -11.76 -2.63 11.38
C ARG A 116 -10.31 -2.19 11.38
N PHE A 117 -9.71 -2.02 10.21
CA PHE A 117 -8.36 -1.47 10.07
C PHE A 117 -8.32 0.04 10.15
N SER A 118 -9.41 0.78 10.03
CA SER A 118 -9.40 2.25 10.10
C SER A 118 -9.21 2.75 11.54
N ALA A 119 -9.62 1.97 12.55
CA ALA A 119 -9.71 2.43 13.95
C ALA A 119 -10.35 3.86 14.02
N LYS A 120 -10.26 4.59 15.13
CA LYS A 120 -10.91 5.92 15.26
C LYS A 120 -10.41 7.01 14.29
N ASP A 121 -9.42 6.71 13.44
CA ASP A 121 -8.74 7.66 12.57
C ASP A 121 -9.00 7.30 11.09
N TYR A 122 -10.10 7.85 10.56
CA TYR A 122 -10.70 7.73 9.22
C TYR A 122 -9.77 7.90 7.98
N SER A 123 -8.60 7.26 7.92
CA SER A 123 -7.70 7.36 6.76
C SER A 123 -7.36 5.99 6.18
N ASP A 124 -7.69 5.79 4.90
CA ASP A 124 -7.46 4.56 4.14
C ASP A 124 -5.98 4.15 4.13
N HIS A 125 -5.08 5.13 4.04
CA HIS A 125 -3.63 4.91 4.11
C HIS A 125 -3.18 4.26 5.44
N MET A 126 -3.80 4.64 6.57
CA MET A 126 -3.48 4.02 7.87
C MET A 126 -4.12 2.64 8.03
N ALA A 127 -5.26 2.41 7.38
CA ALA A 127 -5.86 1.07 7.32
C ALA A 127 -4.95 0.09 6.59
N LEU A 128 -4.35 0.52 5.48
CA LEU A 128 -3.32 -0.23 4.77
C LEU A 128 -2.09 -0.48 5.65
N VAL A 129 -1.52 0.55 6.28
CA VAL A 129 -0.32 0.38 7.14
C VAL A 129 -0.56 -0.68 8.20
N ARG A 130 -1.75 -0.68 8.83
CA ARG A 130 -2.12 -1.69 9.83
C ARG A 130 -2.36 -3.07 9.24
N ALA A 131 -2.94 -3.16 8.05
CA ALA A 131 -3.10 -4.43 7.34
C ALA A 131 -1.74 -5.05 6.97
N TYR A 132 -0.79 -4.24 6.50
CA TYR A 132 0.55 -4.69 6.16
C TYR A 132 1.35 -5.11 7.40
N GLU A 133 1.35 -4.33 8.48
CA GLU A 133 2.05 -4.73 9.72
C GLU A 133 1.44 -6.01 10.31
N GLY A 134 0.10 -6.14 10.31
CA GLY A 134 -0.56 -7.37 10.73
C GLY A 134 -0.21 -8.59 9.87
N TRP A 135 -0.04 -8.39 8.56
CA TRP A 135 0.41 -9.44 7.66
C TRP A 135 1.88 -9.81 7.87
N LYS A 136 2.76 -8.83 8.12
CA LYS A 136 4.19 -9.03 8.39
C LYS A 136 4.44 -9.76 9.71
N ASP A 137 3.59 -9.55 10.71
CA ASP A 137 3.59 -10.34 11.94
C ASP A 137 3.11 -11.77 11.69
N ALA A 138 2.03 -11.93 10.92
CA ALA A 138 1.53 -13.24 10.52
C ALA A 138 2.52 -14.03 9.63
N GLU A 139 3.31 -13.37 8.78
CA GLU A 139 4.37 -14.00 7.98
C GLU A 139 5.48 -14.56 8.87
N ARG A 140 5.85 -13.84 9.94
CA ARG A 140 6.82 -14.32 10.94
C ARG A 140 6.33 -15.54 11.72
N GLU A 141 5.01 -15.63 11.93
CA GLU A 141 4.36 -16.74 12.63
C GLU A 141 3.96 -17.91 11.71
N GLY A 142 4.11 -17.76 10.38
CA GLY A 142 3.69 -18.75 9.40
C GLY A 142 2.17 -18.78 9.12
N SER A 143 1.42 -17.78 9.59
CA SER A 143 -0.05 -17.65 9.46
C SER A 143 -0.49 -16.61 8.41
N ALA A 144 0.43 -16.11 7.58
CA ALA A 144 0.17 -15.06 6.57
C ALA A 144 -1.03 -15.34 5.65
N TYR A 145 -1.20 -16.58 5.19
CA TYR A 145 -2.33 -16.96 4.34
C TYR A 145 -3.67 -16.82 5.08
N GLU A 146 -3.74 -17.26 6.33
CA GLU A 146 -4.94 -17.12 7.17
C GLU A 146 -5.26 -15.65 7.43
N HIS A 147 -4.24 -14.83 7.70
CA HIS A 147 -4.40 -13.40 7.88
C HIS A 147 -5.00 -12.74 6.62
N CYS A 148 -4.44 -13.05 5.44
CA CYS A 148 -4.96 -12.54 4.16
C CYS A 148 -6.40 -12.98 3.91
N TRP A 149 -6.71 -14.25 4.17
CA TRP A 149 -8.04 -14.81 3.99
C TRP A 149 -9.08 -14.06 4.83
N ARG A 150 -8.80 -13.92 6.14
CA ARG A 150 -9.69 -13.29 7.14
C ARG A 150 -9.90 -11.80 6.90
N ASN A 151 -8.91 -11.14 6.31
CA ASN A 151 -8.91 -9.69 6.10
C ASN A 151 -9.11 -9.28 4.64
N PHE A 152 -9.46 -10.24 3.76
CA PHE A 152 -9.75 -9.98 2.35
C PHE A 152 -8.59 -9.26 1.65
N LEU A 153 -7.36 -9.69 1.97
CA LEU A 153 -6.14 -9.16 1.40
C LEU A 153 -5.57 -10.12 0.35
N SER A 154 -4.92 -9.56 -0.66
CA SER A 154 -4.14 -10.32 -1.64
C SER A 154 -2.76 -10.65 -1.09
N ALA A 155 -2.50 -11.95 -0.87
CA ALA A 155 -1.18 -12.42 -0.43
C ALA A 155 -0.08 -12.08 -1.46
N GLN A 156 -0.36 -12.20 -2.76
CA GLN A 156 0.61 -11.84 -3.80
C GLN A 156 0.93 -10.34 -3.78
N THR A 157 -0.09 -9.50 -3.60
CA THR A 157 0.10 -8.04 -3.54
C THR A 157 0.91 -7.65 -2.31
N LEU A 158 0.60 -8.22 -1.13
CA LEU A 158 1.36 -7.95 0.08
C LEU A 158 2.82 -8.43 -0.01
N GLN A 159 3.07 -9.58 -0.64
CA GLN A 159 4.44 -10.04 -0.90
C GLN A 159 5.21 -9.09 -1.83
N ALA A 160 4.53 -8.54 -2.85
CA ALA A 160 5.11 -7.56 -3.76
C ALA A 160 5.44 -6.24 -3.04
N ILE A 161 4.50 -5.72 -2.23
CA ILE A 161 4.70 -4.56 -1.36
C ILE A 161 5.89 -4.80 -0.43
N HIS A 162 5.96 -5.97 0.21
CA HIS A 162 7.05 -6.34 1.12
C HIS A 162 8.42 -6.39 0.43
N SER A 163 8.47 -6.99 -0.77
CA SER A 163 9.68 -7.12 -1.57
C SER A 163 10.19 -5.75 -2.04
N LEU A 164 9.28 -4.83 -2.37
CA LEU A 164 9.62 -3.48 -2.80
C LEU A 164 10.06 -2.61 -1.62
N SER A 165 9.39 -2.70 -0.48
CA SER A 165 9.78 -2.06 0.80
C SER A 165 11.21 -2.42 1.18
N LYS A 166 11.59 -3.71 1.08
CA LYS A 166 12.97 -4.18 1.30
C LYS A 166 13.98 -3.52 0.36
N GLN A 167 13.62 -3.28 -0.89
CA GLN A 167 14.50 -2.61 -1.85
C GLN A 167 14.70 -1.14 -1.48
N PHE A 168 13.63 -0.42 -1.11
CA PHE A 168 13.72 0.97 -0.67
C PHE A 168 14.60 1.12 0.56
N ALA A 169 14.37 0.29 1.58
CA ALA A 169 15.17 0.26 2.79
C ALA A 169 16.65 -0.03 2.50
N PHE A 170 16.94 -0.97 1.60
CA PHE A 170 18.32 -1.28 1.20
C PHE A 170 19.02 -0.08 0.55
N ILE A 171 18.38 0.56 -0.44
CA ILE A 171 18.94 1.70 -1.17
C ILE A 171 19.18 2.88 -0.22
N LEU A 172 18.21 3.19 0.65
CA LEU A 172 18.33 4.31 1.58
C LEU A 172 19.35 4.04 2.69
N LYS A 173 19.57 2.78 3.06
CA LYS A 173 20.64 2.38 3.97
C LYS A 173 22.02 2.50 3.32
N ASP A 174 22.16 2.05 2.07
CA ASP A 174 23.40 2.19 1.28
C ASP A 174 23.75 3.67 1.05
N ALA A 175 22.74 4.50 0.84
CA ALA A 175 22.84 5.96 0.77
C ALA A 175 23.20 6.65 2.11
N GLY A 176 23.22 5.93 3.23
CA GLY A 176 23.48 6.49 4.56
C GLY A 176 22.35 7.34 5.13
N LEU A 177 21.13 7.26 4.57
CA LEU A 177 19.95 7.97 5.05
C LEU A 177 19.20 7.21 6.15
N LEU A 178 19.35 5.89 6.21
CA LEU A 178 18.79 5.04 7.27
C LEU A 178 19.88 4.49 8.18
N GLU A 179 19.64 4.55 9.49
CA GLU A 179 20.51 3.94 10.49
C GLU A 179 20.33 2.42 10.51
N ALA A 180 21.35 1.70 10.98
CA ALA A 180 21.28 0.25 11.12
C ALA A 180 20.20 -0.23 12.11
N ASP A 181 19.82 0.62 13.08
CA ASP A 181 18.79 0.33 14.06
C ASP A 181 17.42 0.85 13.62
N ALA A 182 16.51 -0.08 13.32
CA ALA A 182 15.13 0.21 12.94
C ALA A 182 14.36 1.00 14.02
N ALA A 183 14.71 0.86 15.31
CA ALA A 183 14.04 1.60 16.37
C ALA A 183 14.33 3.11 16.30
N THR A 184 15.55 3.49 15.90
CA THR A 184 15.92 4.91 15.73
C THR A 184 15.25 5.54 14.51
N ASN A 185 15.00 4.77 13.45
CA ASN A 185 14.36 5.21 12.21
C ASN A 185 12.84 5.44 12.33
N ASN A 186 12.25 5.07 13.48
CA ASN A 186 10.80 5.09 13.69
C ASN A 186 10.37 5.85 14.95
N LYS A 187 11.25 6.67 15.53
CA LYS A 187 10.97 7.43 16.76
C LYS A 187 9.73 8.32 16.65
N LEU A 188 9.38 8.77 15.44
CA LEU A 188 8.23 9.64 15.18
C LEU A 188 7.13 8.97 14.33
N SER A 189 7.19 7.65 14.14
CA SER A 189 6.20 6.89 13.34
C SER A 189 4.76 7.02 13.88
N HIS A 190 4.61 7.22 15.20
CA HIS A 190 3.30 7.43 15.84
C HIS A 190 2.68 8.81 15.56
N ASN A 191 3.43 9.77 15.03
CA ASN A 191 2.92 11.09 14.71
C ASN A 191 2.19 11.08 13.36
N GLN A 192 0.89 10.75 13.39
CA GLN A 192 0.07 10.68 12.18
C GLN A 192 0.02 11.98 11.39
N SER A 193 0.19 13.15 12.03
CA SER A 193 0.21 14.44 11.34
C SER A 193 1.41 14.56 10.41
N LEU A 194 2.58 14.05 10.82
CA LEU A 194 3.79 14.03 9.99
C LEU A 194 3.64 13.04 8.82
N VAL A 195 3.16 11.84 9.11
CA VAL A 195 2.90 10.82 8.09
C VAL A 195 1.93 11.36 7.02
N ARG A 196 0.81 11.96 7.44
CA ARG A 196 -0.15 12.61 6.52
C ARG A 196 0.47 13.76 5.72
N ALA A 197 1.31 14.59 6.35
CA ALA A 197 1.99 15.69 5.66
C ALA A 197 2.95 15.18 4.57
N PHE A 198 3.67 14.09 4.83
CA PHE A 198 4.58 13.51 3.84
C PHE A 198 3.83 12.84 2.69
N ILE A 199 2.75 12.11 2.99
CA ILE A 199 1.83 11.59 1.96
C ILE A 199 1.33 12.72 1.07
N PHE A 200 0.88 13.83 1.67
CA PHE A 200 0.40 14.99 0.92
C PHE A 200 1.51 15.61 0.05
N SER A 201 2.76 15.63 0.54
CA SER A 201 3.91 16.13 -0.22
C SER A 201 4.31 15.23 -1.42
N GLY A 202 4.08 13.92 -1.32
CA GLY A 202 4.30 12.94 -2.39
C GLY A 202 3.14 12.84 -3.38
N LEU A 203 1.92 13.18 -2.97
CA LEU A 203 0.73 13.12 -3.83
C LEU A 203 0.43 14.46 -4.54
N PHE A 204 1.03 15.57 -4.12
CA PHE A 204 0.89 16.87 -4.78
C PHE A 204 1.75 16.97 -6.06
N PRO A 205 1.28 17.57 -7.18
CA PRO A 205 -0.09 17.94 -7.52
C PRO A 205 -0.79 16.74 -8.18
N GLY A 206 -1.72 16.13 -7.45
CA GLY A 206 -2.54 14.99 -7.90
C GLY A 206 -3.80 14.84 -7.03
N VAL A 207 -4.04 15.80 -6.13
CA VAL A 207 -5.23 15.83 -5.29
C VAL A 207 -6.38 16.26 -6.20
N ALA A 208 -7.21 15.31 -6.60
CA ALA A 208 -8.52 15.62 -7.17
C ALA A 208 -9.26 16.52 -6.18
N SER A 209 -9.42 17.79 -6.52
CA SER A 209 -10.36 18.65 -5.85
C SER A 209 -11.74 18.07 -6.11
N VAL A 210 -12.32 17.39 -5.12
CA VAL A 210 -13.77 17.24 -5.08
C VAL A 210 -14.30 18.64 -4.82
N VAL A 211 -14.57 19.36 -5.90
CA VAL A 211 -15.37 20.57 -5.86
C VAL A 211 -16.74 20.11 -5.36
N VAL A 212 -17.07 20.49 -4.12
CA VAL A 212 -18.42 20.42 -3.58
C VAL A 212 -19.27 21.47 -4.29
#